data_AF-A0A255Z7K5-F1
#
_entry.id   AF-A0A255Z7K5-F1
#
_cell.length_a   1.000
_cell.length_b   1.000
_cell.length_c   1.000
_cell.angle_alpha   90.00
_cell.angle_beta   90.00
_cell.angle_gamma   90.00
#
_symmetry.space_group_name_H-M   'P 1'
#
loop_
_entity.id
_entity.type
_entity.pdbx_description
1 polymer ?
#
loop_
_entity_poly.entity_id
_entity_poly.type
_entity_poly.pdbx_seq_one_letter_code
_entity_poly.pdbx_strand_id
1 'polypeptide(L)'
;MTDVNLPASDESVALPMLQLRRLRVMKSGHVVYDQAFHDGVNIIRGDNGSGKSSIADFIFFVLGGEFDHWKKVPAQCDEIQAEIMTTRGRLVVRRETSSKASPIHVFFGKFEEAMASGLDGWERFPAHRQGDHESFSQLMFRSMCIPEAQSDGASNITMHQVLRLLYADQQTPPGRLFRFESTWDTKAIRAAVGDLICGLNDYEAYETSLKIRDLEKDYDQASRQLSALLSVLPPDTALNRPEAVGSQIAELERQRAKALDRIARVDDLINSSETKSFIAESRSARDAIEKQSSKIDSLERGISNSEYELEDLASPDYSPAG
;
A
#
# COMPACT_ATOMS: atom_id res chain seq x y z
N MET A 1 -10.65 10.45 -43.72
CA MET A 1 -10.49 9.33 -42.77
C MET A 1 -9.04 9.36 -42.34
N THR A 2 -8.72 10.36 -41.52
CA THR A 2 -8.48 10.25 -40.07
C THR A 2 -7.09 9.70 -39.81
N ASP A 3 -6.11 10.57 -40.03
CA ASP A 3 -4.81 10.52 -39.35
C ASP A 3 -5.09 10.53 -37.84
N VAL A 4 -4.76 9.42 -37.19
CA VAL A 4 -4.74 9.34 -35.74
C VAL A 4 -3.49 10.11 -35.31
N ASN A 5 -3.70 11.38 -35.00
CA ASN A 5 -2.74 12.22 -34.34
C ASN A 5 -2.52 11.64 -32.93
N LEU A 6 -1.50 10.80 -32.76
CA LEU A 6 -1.04 10.45 -31.42
C LEU A 6 -0.60 11.77 -30.76
N PRO A 7 -1.09 12.09 -29.55
CA PRO A 7 -0.56 13.24 -28.84
C PRO A 7 0.93 12.96 -28.61
N ALA A 8 1.77 13.86 -29.11
CA ALA A 8 3.14 13.97 -28.61
C ALA A 8 3.02 14.08 -27.09
N SER A 9 3.45 13.03 -26.38
CA SER A 9 3.62 13.08 -24.95
C SER A 9 4.62 14.18 -24.69
N ASP A 10 4.11 15.31 -24.22
CA ASP A 10 4.90 16.39 -23.64
C ASP A 10 5.48 15.86 -22.32
N GLU A 11 6.41 14.90 -22.42
CA GLU A 11 7.34 14.59 -21.36
C GLU A 11 8.28 15.79 -21.29
N SER A 12 7.84 16.83 -20.59
CA SER A 12 8.76 17.83 -20.08
C SER A 12 9.81 17.06 -19.29
N VAL A 13 11.00 16.88 -19.86
CA VAL A 13 12.11 16.18 -19.21
C VAL A 13 12.35 16.91 -17.90
N ALA A 14 11.90 16.29 -16.80
CA ALA A 14 11.92 16.94 -15.51
C ALA A 14 13.38 17.19 -15.14
N LEU A 15 13.77 18.46 -15.14
CA LEU A 15 15.17 18.84 -14.92
C LEU A 15 15.64 18.30 -13.57
N PRO A 16 16.84 17.72 -13.50
CA PRO A 16 17.41 17.31 -12.24
C PRO A 16 17.55 18.47 -11.27
N MET A 17 16.96 18.32 -10.09
CA MET A 17 16.98 19.32 -9.04
C MET A 17 17.35 18.69 -7.70
N LEU A 18 18.29 19.33 -7.00
CA LEU A 18 18.64 19.04 -5.62
C LEU A 18 18.78 20.35 -4.86
N GLN A 19 18.03 20.51 -3.78
CA GLN A 19 18.11 21.68 -2.91
C GLN A 19 18.12 21.24 -1.45
N LEU A 20 19.04 21.79 -0.66
CA LEU A 20 19.02 21.65 0.79
C LEU A 20 18.02 22.67 1.37
N ARG A 21 17.11 22.22 2.22
CA ARG A 21 16.09 23.06 2.88
C ARG A 21 16.36 23.26 4.37
N ARG A 22 16.93 22.27 5.04
CA ARG A 22 17.33 22.35 6.46
C ARG A 22 18.46 21.40 6.74
N LEU A 23 19.36 21.78 7.66
CA LEU A 23 20.39 20.91 8.21
C LEU A 23 20.32 20.96 9.73
N ARG A 24 20.22 19.79 10.36
CA ARG A 24 20.25 19.62 11.81
C ARG A 24 21.34 18.63 12.20
N VAL A 25 22.16 18.98 13.18
CA VAL A 25 23.28 18.17 13.67
C VAL A 25 23.08 17.90 15.15
N MET A 26 23.25 16.64 15.54
CA MET A 26 23.03 16.14 16.88
C MET A 26 24.34 15.68 17.52
N LYS A 27 24.47 15.92 18.82
CA LYS A 27 25.53 15.39 19.68
C LYS A 27 24.96 15.05 21.05
N SER A 28 25.14 13.81 21.46
CA SER A 28 24.69 13.22 22.72
C SER A 28 23.20 13.51 23.01
N GLY A 29 22.36 13.40 21.97
CA GLY A 29 20.92 13.70 22.05
C GLY A 29 20.57 15.19 22.01
N HIS A 30 21.56 16.10 22.02
CA HIS A 30 21.33 17.54 21.93
C HIS A 30 21.54 18.07 20.51
N VAL A 31 20.75 19.07 20.15
CA VAL A 31 20.91 19.81 18.89
C VAL A 31 22.09 20.77 19.03
N VAL A 32 23.15 20.56 18.24
CA VAL A 32 24.33 21.45 18.22
C VAL A 32 24.32 22.43 17.05
N TYR A 33 23.55 22.11 16.01
CA TYR A 33 23.32 23.00 14.88
C TYR A 33 21.95 22.70 14.29
N ASP A 34 21.18 23.73 13.95
CA ASP A 34 19.90 23.60 13.26
C ASP A 34 19.62 24.90 12.50
N GLN A 35 19.59 24.82 11.17
CA GLN A 35 19.35 25.96 10.30
C GLN A 35 18.58 25.56 9.04
N ALA A 36 17.65 26.43 8.66
CA ALA A 36 16.97 26.37 7.37
C ALA A 36 17.77 27.11 6.29
N PHE A 37 17.68 26.63 5.06
CA PHE A 37 18.28 27.23 3.87
C PHE A 37 17.19 27.71 2.93
N HIS A 38 17.38 28.90 2.38
CA HIS A 38 16.45 29.49 1.42
C HIS A 38 16.92 29.27 -0.02
N ASP A 39 16.05 29.56 -0.98
CA ASP A 39 16.41 29.51 -2.39
C ASP A 39 17.48 30.57 -2.74
N GLY A 40 18.37 30.25 -3.66
CA GLY A 40 19.47 31.13 -4.08
C GLY A 40 20.72 31.02 -3.21
N VAL A 41 21.42 32.15 -3.02
CA VAL A 41 22.75 32.17 -2.40
C VAL A 41 22.63 32.29 -0.88
N ASN A 42 23.08 31.26 -0.16
CA ASN A 42 23.18 31.25 1.29
C ASN A 42 24.63 31.51 1.70
N ILE A 43 24.88 32.46 2.61
CA ILE A 43 26.24 32.85 3.05
C ILE A 43 26.43 32.50 4.53
N ILE A 44 27.30 31.53 4.82
CA ILE A 44 27.66 31.16 6.20
C ILE A 44 28.83 32.05 6.67
N ARG A 45 28.61 32.85 7.72
CA ARG A 45 29.60 33.79 8.27
C ARG A 45 29.93 33.42 9.72
N GLY A 46 31.10 33.85 10.19
CA GLY A 46 31.59 33.60 11.55
C GLY A 46 33.11 33.64 11.63
N ASP A 47 33.64 33.60 12.84
CA ASP A 47 35.08 33.70 13.10
C ASP A 47 35.85 32.45 12.66
N ASN A 48 37.17 32.59 12.50
CA ASN A 48 38.01 31.43 12.20
C ASN A 48 37.92 30.40 13.33
N GLY A 49 37.67 29.15 12.97
CA GLY A 49 37.42 28.08 13.93
C GLY A 49 35.97 27.95 14.42
N SER A 50 35.04 28.81 13.98
CA SER A 50 33.62 28.74 14.39
C SER A 50 32.82 27.57 13.78
N GLY A 51 33.45 26.65 13.04
CA GLY A 51 32.79 25.49 12.46
C GLY A 51 32.16 25.69 11.07
N LYS A 52 32.42 26.82 10.38
CA LYS A 52 31.87 27.09 9.03
C LYS A 52 32.13 25.95 8.03
N SER A 53 33.40 25.52 7.94
CA SER A 53 33.78 24.41 7.06
C SER A 53 33.17 23.08 7.51
N SER A 54 32.92 22.91 8.81
CA SER A 54 32.25 21.73 9.35
C SER A 54 30.79 21.66 8.91
N ILE A 55 30.08 22.79 8.81
CA ILE A 55 28.71 22.82 8.26
C ILE A 55 28.72 22.29 6.81
N ALA A 56 29.66 22.75 5.99
CA ALA A 56 29.79 22.26 4.61
C ALA A 56 30.16 20.77 4.56
N ASP A 57 31.05 20.30 5.46
CA ASP A 57 31.38 18.88 5.57
C ASP A 57 30.15 18.03 5.95
N PHE A 58 29.29 18.52 6.86
CA PHE A 58 28.06 17.82 7.25
C PHE A 58 27.07 17.72 6.09
N ILE A 59 26.93 18.77 5.29
CA ILE A 59 26.09 18.77 4.07
C ILE A 59 26.62 17.73 3.08
N PHE A 60 27.93 17.74 2.81
CA PHE A 60 28.55 16.75 1.93
C PHE A 60 28.29 15.33 2.41
N PHE A 61 28.47 15.07 3.70
CA PHE A 61 28.29 13.73 4.28
C PHE A 61 26.84 13.24 4.24
N VAL A 62 25.87 14.06 4.66
CA VAL A 62 24.47 13.61 4.72
C VAL A 62 23.87 13.39 3.33
N LEU A 63 24.38 14.08 2.30
CA LEU A 63 23.97 13.89 0.90
C LEU A 63 24.60 12.66 0.23
N GLY A 64 25.40 11.87 0.95
CA GLY A 64 26.01 10.64 0.44
C GLY A 64 27.49 10.74 0.13
N GLY A 65 28.12 11.87 0.45
CA GLY A 65 29.57 12.00 0.43
C GLY A 65 30.24 11.22 1.55
N GLU A 66 31.48 10.80 1.33
CA GLU A 66 32.26 10.01 2.28
C GLU A 66 33.59 10.68 2.57
N PHE A 67 34.01 10.58 3.83
CA PHE A 67 35.30 11.05 4.29
C PHE A 67 36.19 9.88 4.65
N ASP A 68 37.43 9.88 4.16
CA ASP A 68 38.43 8.93 4.63
C ASP A 68 38.75 9.18 6.11
N HIS A 69 38.90 10.45 6.49
CA HIS A 69 39.19 10.89 7.85
C HIS A 69 38.35 12.13 8.19
N TRP A 70 37.53 12.02 9.23
CA TRP A 70 36.79 13.16 9.77
C TRP A 70 37.73 14.15 10.47
N LYS A 71 37.38 15.44 10.40
CA LYS A 71 37.96 16.46 11.28
C LYS A 71 37.51 16.20 12.73
N LYS A 72 38.34 16.61 13.69
CA LYS A 72 38.16 16.32 15.13
C LYS A 72 36.80 16.75 15.71
N VAL A 73 36.21 17.84 15.23
CA VAL A 73 34.93 18.38 15.72
C VAL A 73 33.73 17.65 15.09
N PRO A 74 33.63 17.52 13.75
CA PRO A 74 32.63 16.67 13.11
C PRO A 74 32.58 15.22 13.62
N ALA A 75 33.74 14.62 13.92
CA ALA A 75 33.84 13.27 14.45
C ALA A 75 33.17 13.08 15.84
N GLN A 76 32.82 14.16 16.54
CA GLN A 76 32.17 14.10 17.85
C GLN A 76 30.65 14.28 17.78
N CYS A 77 30.10 14.57 16.61
CA CYS A 77 28.65 14.61 16.41
C CYS A 77 28.19 13.19 16.12
N ASP A 78 26.97 12.83 16.53
CA ASP A 78 26.48 11.45 16.43
C ASP A 78 25.62 11.23 15.20
N GLU A 79 24.83 12.25 14.84
CA GLU A 79 23.81 12.14 13.80
C GLU A 79 23.64 13.46 13.07
N ILE A 80 23.49 13.36 11.74
CA ILE A 80 23.23 14.49 10.86
C ILE A 80 21.93 14.23 10.13
N GLN A 81 21.05 15.22 10.14
CA GLN A 81 19.74 15.19 9.49
C GLN A 81 19.67 16.33 8.48
N ALA A 82 19.09 16.07 7.31
CA ALA A 82 18.86 17.07 6.28
C ALA A 82 17.48 16.93 5.65
N GLU A 83 16.76 18.04 5.53
CA GLU A 83 15.61 18.12 4.64
C GLU A 83 16.11 18.57 3.26
N ILE A 84 15.79 17.79 2.24
CA ILE A 84 16.14 18.06 0.85
C ILE A 84 14.88 18.10 -0.01
N MET A 85 14.91 18.95 -1.03
CA MET A 85 13.93 18.98 -2.10
C MET A 85 14.59 18.43 -3.35
N THR A 86 13.94 17.46 -3.98
CA THR A 86 14.34 16.89 -5.26
C THR A 86 13.24 17.07 -6.30
N THR A 87 13.51 16.70 -7.55
CA THR A 87 12.52 16.74 -8.64
C THR A 87 11.24 15.95 -8.31
N ARG A 88 11.35 14.82 -7.60
CA ARG A 88 10.21 13.98 -7.20
C ARG A 88 9.55 14.34 -5.87
N GLY A 89 10.09 15.28 -5.10
CA GLY A 89 9.47 15.73 -3.84
C GLY A 89 10.46 16.01 -2.71
N ARG A 90 9.93 16.09 -1.48
CA ARG A 90 10.73 16.32 -0.28
C ARG A 90 11.13 15.02 0.39
N LEU A 91 12.37 14.98 0.86
CA LEU A 91 12.94 13.86 1.59
C LEU A 91 13.66 14.40 2.83
N VAL A 92 13.62 13.62 3.90
CA VAL A 92 14.44 13.86 5.08
C VAL A 92 15.44 12.72 5.19
N VAL A 93 16.72 13.06 5.15
CA VAL A 93 17.82 12.10 5.23
C VAL A 93 18.43 12.19 6.61
N ARG A 94 18.68 11.05 7.25
CA ARG A 94 19.36 10.93 8.53
C ARG A 94 20.50 9.94 8.41
N ARG A 95 21.70 10.38 8.81
CA ARG A 95 22.92 9.58 8.75
C ARG A 95 23.69 9.68 10.04
N GLU A 96 24.00 8.52 10.61
CA GLU A 96 24.90 8.41 11.76
C GLU A 96 26.36 8.57 11.33
N THR A 97 27.18 9.17 12.19
CA THR A 97 28.63 9.36 11.96
C THR A 97 29.48 8.21 12.49
N SER A 98 28.87 7.30 13.27
CA SER A 98 29.52 6.23 14.04
C SER A 98 30.29 5.23 13.17
N SER A 99 29.78 4.93 11.97
CA SER A 99 30.41 4.00 11.03
C SER A 99 30.14 4.38 9.58
N LYS A 100 31.13 4.17 8.71
CA LYS A 100 30.98 4.36 7.25
C LYS A 100 29.95 3.41 6.64
N ALA A 101 29.76 2.24 7.26
CA ALA A 101 28.82 1.22 6.81
C ALA A 101 27.41 1.40 7.40
N SER A 102 27.19 2.41 8.26
CA SER A 102 25.87 2.65 8.83
C SER A 102 24.86 2.95 7.72
N PRO A 103 23.69 2.29 7.72
CA PRO A 103 22.65 2.57 6.74
C PRO A 103 22.16 4.01 6.88
N ILE A 104 21.77 4.60 5.76
CA ILE A 104 21.20 5.93 5.70
C ILE A 104 19.69 5.79 5.83
N HIS A 105 19.08 6.49 6.78
CA HIS A 105 17.64 6.50 6.94
C HIS A 105 17.03 7.62 6.10
N VAL A 106 15.96 7.31 5.39
CA VAL A 106 15.23 8.28 4.57
C VAL A 106 13.75 8.24 4.93
N PHE A 107 13.18 9.43 5.13
CA PHE A 107 11.75 9.64 5.29
C PHE A 107 11.23 10.45 4.10
N PHE A 108 10.17 9.98 3.47
CA PHE A 108 9.53 10.66 2.34
C PHE A 108 8.50 11.67 2.85
N GLY A 109 8.86 12.96 2.86
CA GLY A 109 7.98 14.02 3.38
C GLY A 109 8.76 15.21 3.93
N LYS A 110 8.09 16.01 4.78
CA LYS A 110 8.68 17.20 5.40
C LYS A 110 9.43 16.86 6.69
N PHE A 111 10.34 17.74 7.09
CA PHE A 111 11.12 17.59 8.32
C PHE A 111 10.25 17.44 9.58
N GLU A 112 9.22 18.27 9.73
CA GLU A 112 8.34 18.24 10.90
C GLU A 112 7.55 16.92 10.99
N GLU A 113 7.13 16.37 9.85
CA GLU A 113 6.45 15.07 9.76
C GLU A 113 7.39 13.93 10.16
N ALA A 114 8.64 13.98 9.68
CA ALA A 114 9.66 12.99 10.00
C ALA A 114 10.02 12.97 11.50
N MET A 115 9.97 14.13 12.17
CA MET A 115 10.21 14.22 13.61
C MET A 115 9.02 13.73 14.44
N ALA A 116 7.80 13.80 13.89
CA ALA A 116 6.58 13.35 14.56
C ALA A 116 6.29 11.84 14.34
N SER A 117 6.80 11.25 13.26
CA SER A 117 6.45 9.88 12.83
C SER A 117 7.05 8.74 13.67
N GLY A 118 7.96 9.04 14.62
CA GLY A 118 8.64 8.01 15.39
C GLY A 118 9.51 7.10 14.50
N LEU A 119 9.42 5.78 14.66
CA LEU A 119 10.24 4.80 13.91
C LEU A 119 9.54 4.25 12.65
N ASP A 120 8.22 4.32 12.55
CA ASP A 120 7.43 3.60 11.52
C ASP A 120 7.43 4.25 10.12
N GLY A 121 8.03 5.43 9.96
CA GLY A 121 8.08 6.14 8.68
C GLY A 121 9.44 6.13 7.97
N TRP A 122 10.48 5.54 8.58
CA TRP A 122 11.85 5.64 8.08
C TRP A 122 12.28 4.38 7.33
N GLU A 123 12.65 4.56 6.06
CA GLU A 123 13.26 3.50 5.25
C GLU A 123 14.78 3.51 5.39
N ARG A 124 15.42 2.35 5.17
CA ARG A 124 16.86 2.15 5.35
C ARG A 124 17.51 1.82 4.02
N PHE A 125 18.49 2.63 3.63
CA PHE A 125 19.26 2.44 2.41
C PHE A 125 20.74 2.20 2.75
N PRO A 126 21.37 1.14 2.23
CA PRO A 126 22.79 0.95 2.40
C PRO A 126 23.58 2.01 1.61
N ALA A 127 24.72 2.45 2.16
CA ALA A 127 25.59 3.43 1.49
C ALA A 127 26.14 2.90 0.16
N HIS A 128 26.44 1.60 0.09
CA HIS A 128 26.84 0.90 -1.11
C HIS A 128 25.87 -0.25 -1.43
N ARG A 129 25.82 -0.65 -2.69
CA ARG A 129 24.97 -1.77 -3.12
C ARG A 129 25.34 -3.06 -2.38
N GLN A 130 24.38 -3.66 -1.69
CA GLN A 130 24.50 -4.97 -1.07
C GLN A 130 23.42 -5.91 -1.64
N GLY A 131 23.83 -6.72 -2.62
CA GLY A 131 22.93 -7.64 -3.31
C GLY A 131 21.84 -6.94 -4.14
N ASP A 132 20.59 -7.27 -3.83
CA ASP A 132 19.39 -6.80 -4.57
C ASP A 132 18.76 -5.50 -4.00
N HIS A 133 19.27 -5.00 -2.87
CA HIS A 133 18.72 -3.80 -2.25
C HIS A 133 19.22 -2.54 -2.96
N GLU A 134 18.29 -1.61 -3.22
CA GLU A 134 18.57 -0.28 -3.75
C GLU A 134 19.52 0.47 -2.80
N SER A 135 20.60 1.04 -3.33
CA SER A 135 21.54 1.84 -2.55
C SER A 135 21.06 3.28 -2.41
N PHE A 136 21.59 4.00 -1.41
CA PHE A 136 21.26 5.41 -1.22
C PHE A 136 21.57 6.28 -2.45
N SER A 137 22.65 5.96 -3.20
CA SER A 137 22.98 6.70 -4.42
C SER A 137 21.90 6.53 -5.51
N GLN A 138 21.37 5.32 -5.66
CA GLN A 138 20.32 5.03 -6.63
C GLN A 138 19.01 5.72 -6.26
N LEU A 139 18.63 5.66 -4.98
CA LEU A 139 17.49 6.41 -4.46
C LEU A 139 17.60 7.91 -4.79
N MET A 140 18.77 8.51 -4.54
CA MET A 140 19.00 9.93 -4.80
C MET A 140 18.91 10.28 -6.28
N PHE A 141 19.53 9.49 -7.17
CA PHE A 141 19.41 9.70 -8.61
C PHE A 141 17.97 9.55 -9.10
N ARG A 142 17.26 8.51 -8.67
CA ARG A 142 15.83 8.33 -8.96
C ARG A 142 15.01 9.53 -8.48
N SER A 143 15.28 10.02 -7.27
CA SER A 143 14.55 11.15 -6.67
C SER A 143 14.79 12.47 -7.40
N MET A 144 15.97 12.63 -8.02
CA MET A 144 16.34 13.79 -8.84
C MET A 144 16.02 13.58 -10.34
N CYS A 145 15.48 12.44 -10.75
CA CYS A 145 15.31 12.08 -12.16
C CYS A 145 16.64 12.13 -12.96
N ILE A 146 17.75 11.72 -12.33
CA ILE A 146 19.05 11.53 -12.99
C ILE A 146 19.14 10.07 -13.43
N PRO A 147 19.54 9.77 -14.68
CA PRO A 147 19.78 8.39 -15.12
C PRO A 147 20.89 7.75 -14.29
N GLU A 148 20.74 6.47 -13.99
CA GLU A 148 21.85 5.72 -13.43
C GLU A 148 22.90 5.46 -14.54
N ALA A 149 24.15 5.79 -14.24
CA ALA A 149 25.27 5.63 -15.16
C ALA A 149 26.32 4.66 -14.61
N GLN A 150 27.04 3.97 -15.50
CA GLN A 150 28.17 3.12 -15.14
C GLN A 150 29.49 3.80 -15.47
N SER A 151 30.49 3.62 -14.62
CA SER A 151 31.88 3.94 -14.95
C SER A 151 32.55 2.77 -15.66
N ASP A 152 33.63 3.06 -16.39
CA ASP A 152 34.49 2.05 -17.02
C ASP A 152 34.97 1.03 -15.97
N GLY A 153 34.48 -0.21 -16.04
CA GLY A 153 34.59 -1.22 -14.97
C GLY A 153 33.27 -1.71 -14.34
N ALA A 154 32.11 -1.35 -14.92
CA ALA A 154 30.76 -1.84 -14.56
C ALA A 154 30.22 -1.46 -13.17
N SER A 155 30.92 -0.62 -12.40
CA SER A 155 30.37 -0.04 -11.18
C SER A 155 29.51 1.18 -11.50
N ASN A 156 28.32 1.26 -10.89
CA ASN A 156 27.47 2.44 -11.00
C ASN A 156 28.17 3.68 -10.40
N ILE A 157 27.95 4.83 -11.01
CA ILE A 157 28.35 6.13 -10.46
C ILE A 157 27.64 6.33 -9.11
N THR A 158 28.31 6.92 -8.14
CA THR A 158 27.74 7.15 -6.80
C THR A 158 27.49 8.63 -6.53
N MET A 159 26.62 8.92 -5.56
CA MET A 159 26.39 10.29 -5.10
C MET A 159 27.67 10.94 -4.59
N HIS A 160 28.56 10.17 -3.95
CA HIS A 160 29.89 10.65 -3.54
C HIS A 160 30.68 11.21 -4.74
N GLN A 161 30.73 10.47 -5.85
CA GLN A 161 31.47 10.88 -7.05
C GLN A 161 30.90 12.14 -7.70
N VAL A 162 29.57 12.30 -7.72
CA VAL A 162 28.90 13.52 -8.21
C VAL A 162 29.16 14.69 -7.27
N LEU A 163 29.02 14.49 -5.95
CA LEU A 163 29.24 15.52 -4.94
C LEU A 163 30.68 16.03 -4.94
N ARG A 164 31.67 15.24 -5.35
CA ARG A 164 33.05 15.71 -5.53
C ARG A 164 33.17 16.83 -6.57
N LEU A 165 32.23 16.95 -7.51
CA LEU A 165 32.16 18.08 -8.43
C LEU A 165 31.44 19.29 -7.80
N LEU A 166 30.44 19.04 -6.96
CA LEU A 166 29.59 20.08 -6.36
C LEU A 166 30.17 20.71 -5.09
N TYR A 167 31.02 19.97 -4.37
CA TYR A 167 31.62 20.39 -3.11
C TYR A 167 33.11 20.70 -3.28
N ALA A 168 33.49 21.95 -3.01
CA ALA A 168 34.88 22.37 -2.94
C ALA A 168 35.31 22.57 -1.47
N ASP A 169 36.31 21.81 -1.04
CA ASP A 169 36.89 21.94 0.30
C ASP A 169 38.16 22.82 0.30
N GLN A 170 38.65 23.14 1.50
CA GLN A 170 39.87 23.94 1.67
C GLN A 170 41.17 23.18 1.35
N GLN A 171 41.10 21.84 1.25
CA GLN A 171 42.29 20.99 1.04
C GLN A 171 42.58 20.76 -0.44
N THR A 172 41.56 20.92 -1.29
CA THR A 172 41.69 20.75 -2.73
C THR A 172 42.61 21.81 -3.32
N PRO A 173 43.70 21.41 -4.02
CA PRO A 173 44.63 22.36 -4.62
C PRO A 173 43.93 23.27 -5.66
N PRO A 174 44.38 24.53 -5.80
CA PRO A 174 43.88 25.42 -6.84
C PRO A 174 44.00 24.80 -8.23
N GLY A 175 42.97 25.01 -9.07
CA GLY A 175 42.94 24.50 -10.45
C GLY A 175 42.41 23.08 -10.61
N ARG A 176 42.09 22.36 -9.52
CA ARG A 176 41.31 21.12 -9.61
C ARG A 176 39.82 21.43 -9.59
N LEU A 177 39.09 20.82 -10.52
CA LEU A 177 37.63 20.94 -10.60
C LEU A 177 36.93 20.01 -9.60
N PHE A 178 37.42 18.78 -9.45
CA PHE A 178 36.90 17.84 -8.48
C PHE A 178 37.63 17.98 -7.15
N ARG A 179 36.89 17.81 -6.05
CA ARG A 179 37.44 17.62 -4.72
C ARG A 179 38.55 16.58 -4.74
N PHE A 180 39.68 16.95 -4.13
CA PHE A 180 40.85 16.09 -4.03
C PHE A 180 40.62 14.94 -3.06
N GLU A 181 40.79 13.71 -3.53
CA GLU A 181 40.84 12.51 -2.71
C GLU A 181 41.99 11.63 -3.19
N SER A 182 42.72 11.03 -2.25
CA SER A 182 43.84 10.12 -2.56
C SER A 182 43.37 8.78 -3.11
N THR A 183 42.12 8.42 -2.83
CA THR A 183 41.58 7.08 -3.02
C THR A 183 40.48 7.13 -4.08
N TRP A 184 40.51 6.20 -5.05
CA TRP A 184 39.48 6.05 -6.09
C TRP A 184 39.17 7.29 -6.96
N ASP A 185 40.16 8.17 -7.19
CA ASP A 185 40.05 9.30 -8.15
C ASP A 185 40.78 8.99 -9.47
N THR A 186 40.08 8.35 -10.42
CA THR A 186 40.63 8.05 -11.75
C THR A 186 40.12 9.00 -12.83
N LYS A 187 40.89 9.15 -13.93
CA LYS A 187 40.46 9.93 -15.09
C LYS A 187 39.13 9.41 -15.67
N ALA A 188 38.93 8.08 -15.67
CA ALA A 188 37.72 7.43 -16.17
C ALA A 188 36.48 7.80 -15.34
N ILE A 189 36.59 7.76 -14.00
CA ILE A 189 35.48 8.15 -13.11
C ILE A 189 35.10 9.62 -13.32
N ARG A 190 36.10 10.51 -13.43
CA ARG A 190 35.83 11.94 -13.67
C ARG A 190 35.17 12.21 -15.03
N ALA A 191 35.58 11.48 -16.06
CA ALA A 191 34.94 11.55 -17.37
C ALA A 191 33.49 11.06 -17.28
N ALA A 192 33.24 9.90 -16.69
CA ALA A 192 31.90 9.34 -16.55
C ALA A 192 30.94 10.24 -15.76
N VAL A 193 31.40 10.88 -14.68
CA VAL A 193 30.62 11.89 -13.94
C VAL A 193 30.32 13.12 -14.81
N GLY A 194 31.31 13.57 -15.59
CA GLY A 194 31.13 14.68 -16.54
C GLY A 194 30.10 14.34 -17.62
N ASP A 195 30.20 13.16 -18.22
CA ASP A 195 29.28 12.68 -19.25
C ASP A 195 27.85 12.54 -18.71
N LEU A 196 27.70 12.05 -17.47
CA LEU A 196 26.42 11.96 -16.78
C LEU A 196 25.77 13.34 -16.59
N ILE A 197 26.51 14.30 -16.04
CA ILE A 197 25.97 15.63 -15.73
C ILE A 197 25.69 16.44 -16.99
N CYS A 198 26.52 16.27 -18.02
CA CYS A 198 26.32 16.93 -19.32
C CYS A 198 25.29 16.21 -20.21
N GLY A 199 24.81 15.03 -19.82
CA GLY A 199 23.85 14.24 -20.60
C GLY A 199 24.41 13.76 -21.95
N LEU A 200 25.71 13.47 -22.03
CA LEU A 200 26.39 13.14 -23.29
C LEU A 200 26.24 11.67 -23.71
N ASN A 201 25.90 10.79 -22.76
CA ASN A 201 25.71 9.37 -23.02
C ASN A 201 24.24 9.01 -23.10
N ASP A 202 23.93 8.09 -24.02
CA ASP A 202 22.63 7.45 -24.13
C ASP A 202 22.49 6.38 -23.03
N TYR A 203 21.88 6.76 -21.91
CA TYR A 203 21.62 5.87 -20.78
C TYR A 203 20.29 5.11 -20.93
N GLU A 204 19.57 5.26 -22.06
CA GLU A 204 18.23 4.70 -22.26
C GLU A 204 18.20 3.17 -22.09
N ALA A 205 19.24 2.47 -22.56
CA ALA A 205 19.33 1.02 -22.45
C ALA A 205 19.40 0.57 -20.98
N TYR A 206 20.15 1.29 -20.14
CA TYR A 206 20.26 1.00 -18.72
C TYR A 206 18.96 1.34 -17.98
N GLU A 207 18.37 2.50 -18.26
CA GLU A 207 17.07 2.88 -17.71
C GLU A 207 15.97 1.87 -18.06
N THR A 208 15.96 1.39 -19.30
CA THR A 208 15.00 0.37 -19.75
C THR A 208 15.19 -0.92 -18.97
N SER A 209 16.44 -1.33 -18.71
CA SER A 209 16.73 -2.52 -17.90
C SER A 209 16.25 -2.38 -16.45
N LEU A 210 16.35 -1.18 -15.87
CA LEU A 210 15.82 -0.88 -14.54
C LEU A 210 14.30 -0.92 -14.52
N LYS A 211 13.64 -0.28 -15.50
CA LYS A 211 12.18 -0.28 -15.65
C LYS A 211 11.63 -1.70 -15.77
N ILE A 212 12.31 -2.57 -16.53
CA ILE A 212 11.96 -3.99 -16.64
C ILE A 212 11.99 -4.65 -15.26
N ARG A 213 13.05 -4.43 -14.48
CA ARG A 213 13.20 -5.02 -13.15
C ARG A 213 12.13 -4.54 -12.15
N ASP A 214 11.78 -3.26 -12.19
CA ASP A 214 10.73 -2.70 -11.34
C ASP A 214 9.36 -3.27 -11.72
N LEU A 215 9.04 -3.34 -13.01
CA LEU A 215 7.81 -3.96 -13.51
C LEU A 215 7.72 -5.46 -13.19
N GLU A 216 8.83 -6.18 -13.20
CA GLU A 216 8.89 -7.58 -12.77
C GLU A 216 8.55 -7.73 -11.28
N LYS A 217 9.05 -6.83 -10.42
CA LYS A 217 8.72 -6.84 -8.98
C LYS A 217 7.23 -6.58 -8.75
N ASP A 218 6.67 -5.59 -9.45
CA ASP A 218 5.24 -5.25 -9.37
C ASP A 218 4.38 -6.43 -9.87
N TYR A 219 4.78 -7.06 -10.97
CA TYR A 219 4.13 -8.26 -11.50
C TYR A 219 4.17 -9.42 -10.51
N ASP A 220 5.33 -9.70 -9.91
CA ASP A 220 5.49 -10.76 -8.92
C ASP A 220 4.61 -10.52 -7.68
N GLN A 221 4.52 -9.27 -7.22
CA GLN A 221 3.66 -8.92 -6.11
C GLN A 221 2.18 -9.12 -6.47
N ALA A 222 1.73 -8.62 -7.62
CA ALA A 222 0.35 -8.78 -8.07
C ALA A 222 0.00 -10.26 -8.31
N SER A 223 0.92 -11.04 -8.88
CA SER A 223 0.76 -12.47 -9.13
C SER A 223 0.64 -13.27 -7.83
N ARG A 224 1.46 -12.95 -6.82
CA ARG A 224 1.34 -13.55 -5.48
C ARG A 224 0.01 -13.21 -4.81
N GLN A 225 -0.43 -11.95 -4.90
CA GLN A 225 -1.73 -11.53 -4.36
C GLN A 225 -2.89 -12.27 -5.04
N LEU A 226 -2.87 -12.36 -6.37
CA LEU A 226 -3.89 -13.07 -7.13
C LEU A 226 -3.90 -14.57 -6.77
N SER A 227 -2.72 -15.18 -6.67
CA SER A 227 -2.59 -16.59 -6.29
C SER A 227 -3.11 -16.86 -4.87
N ALA A 228 -2.85 -15.95 -3.94
CA ALA A 228 -3.37 -16.02 -2.57
C ALA A 228 -4.90 -15.82 -2.50
N LEU A 229 -5.48 -14.94 -3.33
CA LEU A 229 -6.93 -14.80 -3.44
C LEU A 229 -7.57 -16.06 -4.03
N LEU A 230 -6.95 -16.64 -5.06
CA LEU A 230 -7.41 -17.88 -5.69
C LEU A 230 -7.30 -19.10 -4.78
N SER A 231 -6.33 -19.14 -3.85
CA SER A 231 -6.18 -20.27 -2.92
C SER A 231 -7.22 -20.29 -1.79
N VAL A 232 -7.85 -19.15 -1.47
CA VAL A 232 -8.97 -19.05 -0.52
C VAL A 232 -10.28 -19.54 -1.15
N LEU A 233 -10.38 -19.56 -2.48
CA LEU A 233 -11.56 -20.02 -3.20
C LEU A 233 -11.66 -21.56 -3.18
N PRO A 234 -12.86 -22.15 -2.93
CA PRO A 234 -13.04 -23.59 -2.93
C PRO A 234 -12.68 -24.20 -4.30
N PRO A 235 -11.98 -25.36 -4.33
CA PRO A 235 -11.51 -25.98 -5.56
C PRO A 235 -12.62 -26.43 -6.52
N ASP A 236 -13.86 -26.56 -6.03
CA ASP A 236 -15.01 -27.04 -6.80
C ASP A 236 -15.90 -25.93 -7.40
N THR A 237 -15.47 -24.68 -7.32
CA THR A 237 -16.28 -23.59 -7.86
C THR A 237 -15.89 -23.30 -9.30
N ALA A 238 -16.89 -23.37 -10.19
CA ALA A 238 -16.87 -22.85 -11.56
C ALA A 238 -16.50 -21.36 -11.69
N LEU A 239 -16.01 -20.72 -10.62
CA LEU A 239 -15.62 -19.33 -10.49
C LEU A 239 -14.22 -19.03 -11.06
N ASN A 240 -13.42 -20.05 -11.41
CA ASN A 240 -12.12 -19.87 -12.06
C ASN A 240 -12.20 -19.58 -13.57
N ARG A 241 -13.41 -19.44 -14.13
CA ARG A 241 -13.63 -19.03 -15.53
C ARG A 241 -14.68 -17.93 -15.60
N PRO A 242 -14.33 -16.70 -15.99
CA PRO A 242 -15.28 -15.58 -16.12
C PRO A 242 -16.52 -15.94 -16.95
N GLU A 243 -16.36 -16.79 -17.97
CA GLU A 243 -17.44 -17.22 -18.87
C GLU A 243 -18.45 -18.13 -18.16
N ALA A 244 -18.00 -18.95 -17.21
CA ALA A 244 -18.86 -19.83 -16.44
C ALA A 244 -19.70 -19.05 -15.41
N VAL A 245 -19.13 -18.00 -14.83
CA VAL A 245 -19.85 -17.07 -13.95
C VAL A 245 -20.94 -16.33 -14.72
N GLY A 246 -20.61 -15.79 -15.91
CA GLY A 246 -21.61 -15.14 -16.77
C GLY A 246 -22.75 -16.07 -17.17
N SER A 247 -22.45 -17.33 -17.46
CA SER A 247 -23.45 -18.34 -17.80
C SER A 247 -24.35 -18.71 -16.61
N GLN A 248 -23.79 -18.79 -15.40
CA GLN A 248 -24.57 -19.01 -14.17
C GLN A 248 -25.48 -17.84 -13.83
N ILE A 249 -25.00 -16.60 -13.98
CA ILE A 249 -25.82 -15.40 -13.78
C ILE A 249 -27.02 -15.42 -14.74
N ALA A 250 -26.79 -15.69 -16.02
CA ALA A 250 -27.86 -15.76 -17.01
C ALA A 250 -28.89 -16.86 -16.69
N GLU A 251 -28.46 -18.03 -16.22
CA GLU A 251 -29.37 -19.11 -15.82
C GLU A 251 -30.17 -18.75 -14.57
N LEU A 252 -29.53 -18.15 -13.56
CA LEU A 252 -30.21 -17.69 -12.35
C LEU A 252 -31.21 -16.56 -12.64
N GLU A 253 -30.88 -15.64 -13.53
CA GLU A 253 -31.81 -14.60 -14.00
C GLU A 253 -33.01 -15.21 -14.73
N ARG A 254 -32.79 -16.25 -15.53
CA ARG A 254 -33.85 -16.99 -16.21
C ARG A 254 -34.76 -17.72 -15.24
N GLN A 255 -34.19 -18.32 -14.19
CA GLN A 255 -34.95 -18.97 -13.12
C GLN A 255 -35.73 -17.94 -12.30
N ARG A 256 -35.13 -16.79 -11.99
CA ARG A 256 -35.79 -15.67 -11.33
C ARG A 256 -36.97 -15.13 -12.15
N ALA A 257 -36.78 -14.96 -13.47
CA ALA A 257 -37.85 -14.52 -14.35
C ALA A 257 -39.02 -15.52 -14.40
N LYS A 258 -38.72 -16.82 -14.48
CA LYS A 258 -39.75 -17.89 -14.39
C LYS A 258 -40.47 -17.92 -13.04
N ALA A 259 -39.75 -17.68 -11.94
CA ALA A 259 -40.35 -17.64 -10.60
C ALA A 259 -41.27 -16.42 -10.44
N LEU A 260 -40.84 -15.24 -10.91
CA LEU A 260 -41.65 -14.02 -10.89
C LEU A 260 -42.90 -14.16 -11.78
N ASP A 261 -42.77 -14.77 -12.95
CA ASP A 261 -43.89 -15.07 -13.83
C ASP A 261 -44.86 -16.09 -13.20
N ARG A 262 -44.35 -17.11 -12.50
CA ARG A 262 -45.18 -18.02 -11.69
C ARG A 262 -45.94 -17.27 -10.61
N ILE A 263 -45.28 -16.38 -9.87
CA ILE A 263 -45.92 -15.56 -8.83
C ILE A 263 -47.01 -14.68 -9.43
N ALA A 264 -46.76 -14.06 -10.60
CA ALA A 264 -47.75 -13.23 -11.27
C ALA A 264 -48.99 -14.02 -11.75
N ARG A 265 -48.82 -15.28 -12.17
CA ARG A 265 -49.92 -16.16 -12.61
C ARG A 265 -50.69 -16.83 -11.46
N VAL A 266 -50.22 -16.74 -10.22
CA VAL A 266 -50.96 -17.30 -9.06
C VAL A 266 -52.32 -16.62 -8.91
N ASP A 267 -52.41 -15.31 -9.18
CA ASP A 267 -53.68 -14.57 -9.12
C ASP A 267 -54.68 -15.01 -10.22
N ASP A 268 -54.18 -15.44 -11.38
CA ASP A 268 -55.03 -15.99 -12.47
C ASP A 268 -55.50 -17.42 -12.18
N LEU A 269 -54.70 -18.22 -11.49
CA LEU A 269 -55.04 -19.59 -11.05
C LEU A 269 -56.10 -19.62 -9.94
N ILE A 270 -56.20 -18.55 -9.12
CA ILE A 270 -57.21 -18.43 -8.05
C ILE A 270 -58.58 -17.99 -8.61
N ASN A 271 -58.63 -17.42 -9.81
CA ASN A 271 -59.86 -16.92 -10.44
C ASN A 271 -60.63 -17.95 -11.29
N SER A 272 -60.23 -19.23 -11.31
CA SER A 272 -61.04 -20.26 -11.93
C SER A 272 -62.31 -20.51 -11.10
N SER A 273 -63.47 -20.45 -11.75
CA SER A 273 -64.79 -20.65 -11.12
C SER A 273 -64.92 -21.94 -10.29
N GLU A 274 -64.14 -22.97 -10.62
CA GLU A 274 -64.05 -24.25 -9.91
C GLU A 274 -63.44 -24.14 -8.51
N THR A 275 -62.54 -23.18 -8.28
CA THR A 275 -61.89 -23.02 -6.96
C THR A 275 -62.84 -22.35 -5.96
N LYS A 276 -63.73 -21.45 -6.44
CA LYS A 276 -64.78 -20.86 -5.61
C LYS A 276 -65.86 -21.87 -5.20
N SER A 277 -66.25 -22.78 -6.09
CA SER A 277 -67.23 -23.84 -5.76
C SER A 277 -66.64 -24.86 -4.78
N PHE A 278 -65.37 -25.25 -4.94
CA PHE A 278 -64.71 -26.18 -4.03
C PHE A 278 -64.52 -25.58 -2.62
N ILE A 279 -64.17 -24.30 -2.50
CA ILE A 279 -64.06 -23.62 -1.20
C ILE A 279 -65.44 -23.48 -0.53
N ALA A 280 -66.51 -23.24 -1.30
CA ALA A 280 -67.87 -23.18 -0.79
C ALA A 280 -68.38 -24.55 -0.31
N GLU A 281 -68.15 -25.62 -1.07
CA GLU A 281 -68.48 -26.99 -0.66
C GLU A 281 -67.69 -27.43 0.58
N SER A 282 -66.39 -27.10 0.65
CA SER A 282 -65.56 -27.45 1.80
C SER A 282 -65.95 -26.69 3.08
N ARG A 283 -66.52 -25.48 2.96
CA ARG A 283 -67.17 -24.80 4.10
C ARG A 283 -68.48 -25.46 4.51
N SER A 284 -69.35 -25.77 3.55
CA SER A 284 -70.63 -26.44 3.83
C SER A 284 -70.43 -27.83 4.47
N ALA A 285 -69.41 -28.58 4.06
CA ALA A 285 -69.07 -29.87 4.64
C ALA A 285 -68.55 -29.74 6.08
N ARG A 286 -67.77 -28.69 6.37
CA ARG A 286 -67.32 -28.40 7.75
C ARG A 286 -68.49 -28.03 8.67
N ASP A 287 -69.41 -27.19 8.21
CA ASP A 287 -70.61 -26.83 8.98
C ASP A 287 -71.51 -28.07 9.26
N ALA A 288 -71.57 -29.01 8.31
CA ALA A 288 -72.30 -30.27 8.50
C ALA A 288 -71.61 -31.17 9.54
N ILE A 289 -70.28 -31.28 9.50
CA ILE A 289 -69.50 -32.02 10.50
C ILE A 289 -69.65 -31.41 11.89
N GLU A 290 -69.65 -30.09 12.01
CA GLU A 290 -69.85 -29.38 13.29
C GLU A 290 -71.26 -29.62 13.86
N LYS A 291 -72.29 -29.64 12.99
CA LYS A 291 -73.65 -30.04 13.38
C LYS A 291 -73.75 -31.50 13.82
N GLN A 292 -73.01 -32.40 13.19
CA GLN A 292 -72.99 -33.81 13.59
C GLN A 292 -72.19 -34.02 14.88
N SER A 293 -71.08 -33.31 15.08
CA SER A 293 -70.30 -33.34 16.32
C SER A 293 -71.13 -32.85 17.50
N SER A 294 -71.84 -31.73 17.36
CA SER A 294 -72.75 -31.23 18.42
C SER A 294 -73.92 -32.18 18.69
N LYS A 295 -74.33 -32.99 17.70
CA LYS A 295 -75.36 -34.02 17.87
C LYS A 295 -74.81 -35.27 18.56
N ILE A 296 -73.55 -35.63 18.31
CA ILE A 296 -72.84 -36.67 19.05
C ILE A 296 -72.66 -36.24 20.51
N ASP A 297 -72.22 -35.01 20.77
CA ASP A 297 -72.07 -34.48 22.14
C ASP A 297 -73.39 -34.46 22.93
N SER A 298 -74.53 -34.29 22.26
CA SER A 298 -75.84 -34.34 22.92
C SER A 298 -76.32 -35.77 23.17
N LEU A 299 -75.98 -36.72 22.29
CA LEU A 299 -76.23 -38.15 22.49
C LEU A 299 -75.33 -38.73 23.58
N GLU A 300 -74.04 -38.36 23.63
CA GLU A 300 -73.12 -38.79 24.69
C GLU A 300 -73.55 -38.28 26.06
N ARG A 301 -74.04 -37.03 26.14
CA ARG A 301 -74.68 -36.52 27.37
C ARG A 301 -75.94 -37.30 27.74
N GLY A 302 -76.73 -37.73 26.77
CA GLY A 302 -77.90 -38.60 27.00
C GLY A 302 -77.53 -40.01 27.47
N ILE A 303 -76.45 -40.59 26.90
CA ILE A 303 -75.89 -41.88 27.32
C ILE A 303 -75.38 -41.77 28.75
N SER A 304 -74.57 -40.75 29.06
CA SER A 304 -74.05 -40.54 30.41
C SER A 304 -75.18 -40.33 31.42
N ASN A 305 -76.25 -39.60 31.07
CA ASN A 305 -77.42 -39.46 31.94
C ASN A 305 -78.16 -40.79 32.16
N SER A 306 -78.26 -41.62 31.12
CA SER A 306 -78.85 -42.97 31.22
C SER A 306 -77.95 -43.94 32.00
N GLU A 307 -76.63 -43.77 31.92
CA GLU A 307 -75.65 -44.51 32.72
C GLU A 307 -75.73 -44.13 34.20
N TYR A 308 -75.89 -42.84 34.52
CA TYR A 308 -76.17 -42.40 35.90
C TYR A 308 -77.50 -42.97 36.43
N GLU A 309 -78.56 -42.99 35.61
CA GLU A 309 -79.84 -43.63 36.00
C GLU A 309 -79.70 -45.15 36.20
N LEU A 310 -78.86 -45.83 35.40
CA LEU A 310 -78.54 -47.24 35.57
C LEU A 310 -77.69 -47.51 36.82
N GLU A 311 -76.76 -46.61 37.16
CA GLU A 311 -75.92 -46.70 38.36
C GLU A 311 -76.73 -46.48 39.65
N ASP A 312 -77.72 -45.58 39.62
CA ASP A 312 -78.68 -45.39 40.72
C ASP A 312 -79.62 -46.61 40.89
N LEU A 313 -79.99 -47.28 39.79
CA LEU A 313 -80.78 -48.52 39.80
C LEU A 313 -79.95 -49.78 40.14
N ALA A 314 -78.62 -49.73 40.00
CA ALA A 314 -77.71 -50.85 40.23
C ALA A 314 -77.03 -50.84 41.60
N SER A 315 -77.39 -49.91 42.50
CA SER A 315 -76.96 -49.91 43.90
C SER A 315 -77.65 -51.03 44.70
N PRO A 316 -76.97 -52.12 45.10
CA PRO A 316 -77.58 -53.19 45.90
C PRO A 316 -77.37 -52.92 47.39
N ASP A 317 -78.50 -52.62 48.04
CA ASP A 317 -78.89 -52.94 49.42
C ASP A 317 -78.06 -52.45 50.62
N TYR A 318 -78.62 -51.45 51.31
CA TYR A 318 -78.53 -51.37 52.77
C TYR A 318 -79.38 -52.51 53.37
N SER A 319 -78.74 -53.65 53.64
CA SER A 319 -79.34 -54.77 54.40
C SER A 319 -79.20 -54.54 55.93
N PRO A 320 -80.14 -55.02 56.76
CA PRO A 320 -80.19 -54.72 58.19
C PRO A 320 -79.29 -55.61 59.07
N ALA A 321 -79.12 -55.13 60.31
CA ALA A 321 -78.76 -55.83 61.57
C ALA A 321 -77.27 -55.98 61.94
N GLY A 322 -76.92 -55.35 63.07
CA GLY A 322 -75.65 -55.45 63.80
C GLY A 322 -75.42 -54.26 64.70
#